data_AF-A0A235I0Q8-F1
#
_entry.id   AF-A0A235I0Q8-F1
#
_cell.length_a   1.000
_cell.length_b   1.000
_cell.length_c   1.000
_cell.angle_alpha   90.00
_cell.angle_beta   90.00
_cell.angle_gamma   90.00
#
_symmetry.space_group_name_H-M   'P 1'
#
loop_
_entity.id
_entity.type
_entity.pdbx_description
1 polymer ?
#
loop_
_entity_poly.entity_id
_entity_poly.type
_entity_poly.pdbx_seq_one_letter_code
_entity_poly.pdbx_strand_id
1 'polypeptide(L)' 'MIQDFQLNPSFNIHFDGMKYHAKIHFDDAFETEAEEIAASAISTLATKVSNRWRQYLLNIANKYRQ' A
#
# COMPACT_ATOMS: atom_id res chain seq x y z
N MET A 1 -14.14 25.63 0.86
CA MET A 1 -14.19 24.58 1.90
C MET A 1 -13.47 23.39 1.32
N ILE A 2 -12.20 23.19 1.67
CA ILE A 2 -11.49 21.97 1.32
C ILE A 2 -11.97 20.92 2.32
N GLN A 3 -12.66 19.89 1.84
CA GLN A 3 -12.83 18.67 2.62
C GLN A 3 -11.42 18.13 2.88
N ASP A 4 -11.02 18.09 4.15
CA ASP A 4 -9.86 17.34 4.60
C ASP A 4 -10.08 15.87 4.24
N PHE A 5 -9.63 15.50 3.04
CA PHE A 5 -9.61 14.14 2.57
C PHE A 5 -8.41 13.47 3.26
N GLN A 6 -8.63 13.01 4.49
CA GLN A 6 -7.68 12.12 5.16
C GLN A 6 -7.70 10.77 4.44
N LEU A 7 -6.93 10.70 3.36
CA LEU A 7 -6.54 9.48 2.71
C LEU A 7 -5.54 8.78 3.62
N ASN A 8 -6.05 7.97 4.54
CA ASN A 8 -5.23 7.06 5.33
C ASN A 8 -5.18 5.74 4.58
N PRO A 9 -4.13 5.48 3.79
CA PRO A 9 -3.97 4.20 3.12
C PRO A 9 -4.12 3.06 4.13
N SER A 10 -5.04 2.15 3.80
CA SER A 10 -5.43 1.05 4.67
C SER A 10 -4.69 -0.22 4.24
N PHE A 11 -4.35 -1.06 5.22
CA PHE A 11 -3.81 -2.37 4.94
C PHE A 11 -4.40 -3.43 5.88
N ASN A 12 -4.55 -4.65 5.37
CA ASN A 12 -4.95 -5.80 6.17
C ASN A 12 -3.95 -6.94 5.93
N ILE A 13 -3.57 -7.63 7.01
CA ILE A 13 -2.68 -8.79 6.97
C ILE A 13 -3.43 -10.01 7.49
N HIS A 14 -3.38 -11.11 6.73
CA HIS A 14 -3.84 -12.40 7.20
C HIS A 14 -2.87 -13.52 6.80
N PHE A 15 -2.96 -14.65 7.49
CA PHE A 15 -2.21 -15.87 7.19
C PHE A 15 -3.22 -16.96 6.81
N ASP A 16 -3.04 -17.58 5.64
CA ASP A 16 -3.96 -18.60 5.11
C ASP A 16 -3.53 -20.04 5.46
N GLY A 17 -2.45 -20.22 6.23
CA GLY A 17 -1.84 -21.52 6.51
C GLY A 17 -0.60 -21.82 5.68
N MET A 18 -0.44 -21.18 4.51
CA MET A 18 0.68 -21.39 3.59
C MET A 18 1.56 -20.15 3.44
N LYS A 19 0.95 -18.96 3.47
CA LYS A 19 1.62 -17.67 3.26
C LYS A 19 0.90 -16.54 3.98
N TYR A 20 1.66 -15.49 4.26
CA TYR A 20 1.14 -14.23 4.74
C TYR A 20 0.74 -13.36 3.55
N HIS A 21 -0.38 -12.69 3.67
CA HIS A 21 -0.93 -11.79 2.67
C HIS A 21 -1.08 -10.41 3.27
N ALA A 22 -0.83 -9.38 2.47
CA ALA A 22 -1.15 -8.00 2.76
C ALA A 22 -1.97 -7.45 1.59
N LYS A 23 -3.12 -6.87 1.89
CA LYS A 23 -3.89 -6.08 0.92
C LYS A 23 -3.69 -4.61 1.24
N ILE A 24 -3.20 -3.82 0.31
CA ILE A 24 -2.94 -2.38 0.48
C ILE A 24 -3.87 -1.60 -0.44
N HIS A 25 -4.62 -0.66 0.13
CA HIS A 25 -5.38 0.31 -0.65
C HIS A 25 -4.69 1.66 -0.55
N PHE A 26 -4.13 2.10 -1.67
CA PHE A 26 -3.63 3.46 -1.79
C PHE A 26 -4.79 4.33 -2.19
N ASP A 27 -5.21 5.11 -1.21
CA ASP A 27 -6.30 6.03 -1.33
C ASP A 27 -5.72 7.24 -2.10
N ASP A 28 -5.68 7.13 -3.43
CA ASP A 28 -5.36 8.21 -4.34
C ASP A 28 -6.62 8.62 -5.13
N ALA A 29 -6.64 9.83 -5.67
CA ALA A 29 -7.76 10.34 -6.48
C ALA A 29 -7.99 9.57 -7.81
N PHE A 30 -7.44 8.35 -7.95
CA PHE A 30 -7.37 7.56 -9.18
C PHE A 30 -8.11 6.22 -9.09
N GLU A 31 -8.88 5.94 -8.03
CA GLU A 31 -9.62 4.67 -7.86
C GLU A 31 -8.74 3.44 -8.14
N THR A 32 -7.52 3.42 -7.61
CA THR A 32 -6.64 2.28 -7.83
C THR A 32 -7.13 1.06 -7.05
N GLU A 33 -7.35 -0.06 -7.75
CA GLU A 33 -7.74 -1.31 -7.10
C GLU A 33 -6.70 -1.70 -6.04
N ALA A 34 -7.20 -2.23 -4.92
CA ALA A 34 -6.33 -2.67 -3.83
C ALA A 34 -5.35 -3.77 -4.29
N GLU A 35 -4.07 -3.56 -4.01
CA GLU A 35 -3.00 -4.46 -4.40
C GLU A 35 -2.80 -5.57 -3.36
N GLU A 36 -2.71 -6.81 -3.81
CA GLU A 36 -2.45 -7.98 -2.96
C GLU A 36 -0.98 -8.39 -3.04
N ILE A 37 -0.32 -8.46 -1.90
CA ILE A 37 1.09 -8.85 -1.75
C ILE A 37 1.15 -10.08 -0.85
N ALA A 38 1.80 -11.15 -1.32
CA ALA A 38 1.97 -12.35 -0.53
C ALA A 38 3.44 -12.76 -0.33
N ALA A 39 3.74 -13.42 0.78
CA ALA A 39 5.05 -13.98 1.10
C ALA A 39 4.96 -15.16 2.05
N SER A 40 5.88 -16.12 1.93
CA SER A 40 5.96 -17.29 2.81
C SER A 40 6.47 -16.98 4.22
N ALA A 41 7.03 -15.80 4.46
CA ALA A 41 7.52 -15.35 5.76
C ALA A 41 7.09 -13.91 6.06
N ILE A 42 6.81 -13.62 7.33
CA ILE A 42 6.34 -12.31 7.77
C ILE A 42 7.38 -11.21 7.53
N SER A 43 8.67 -11.51 7.70
CA SER A 43 9.77 -10.56 7.44
C SER A 43 9.85 -10.20 5.96
N THR A 44 9.67 -11.18 5.07
CA THR A 44 9.60 -10.95 3.64
C THR A 44 8.36 -10.14 3.25
N LEU A 45 7.21 -10.40 3.88
CA LEU A 45 6.01 -9.60 3.67
C LEU A 45 6.24 -8.14 4.06
N ALA A 46 6.80 -7.91 5.25
CA ALA A 46 7.10 -6.57 5.77
C ALA A 46 8.03 -5.79 4.82
N THR A 47 9.06 -6.43 4.27
CA THR A 47 9.97 -5.82 3.29
C THR A 47 9.24 -5.45 2.00
N LYS A 48 8.39 -6.34 1.46
CA LYS A 48 7.62 -6.07 0.23
C LYS A 48 6.64 -4.91 0.42
N VAL A 49 5.89 -4.92 1.52
CA VAL A 49 4.97 -3.84 1.90
C VAL A 49 5.74 -2.52 2.00
N SER A 50 6.83 -2.48 2.76
CA SER A 50 7.64 -1.26 2.95
C SER A 50 8.19 -0.70 1.63
N ASN A 51 8.67 -1.57 0.74
CA ASN A 51 9.14 -1.16 -0.58
C ASN A 51 8.00 -0.57 -1.43
N ARG A 52 6.80 -1.16 -1.37
CA ARG A 52 5.65 -0.69 -2.13
C ARG A 52 5.19 0.71 -1.67
N TRP A 53 5.17 0.93 -0.35
CA TRP A 53 4.92 2.24 0.23
C TRP A 53 5.94 3.28 -0.22
N ARG A 54 7.23 2.93 -0.22
CA ARG A 54 8.28 3.82 -0.71
C ARG A 54 8.06 4.22 -2.17
N GLN A 55 7.74 3.25 -3.04
CA GLN A 55 7.44 3.52 -4.44
C GLN A 55 6.24 4.45 -4.62
N TYR A 56 5.16 4.21 -3.85
CA TYR A 56 3.98 5.06 -3.88
C TYR A 56 4.30 6.52 -3.50
N LEU A 57 5.02 6.72 -2.39
CA LEU A 57 5.42 8.06 -1.94
C LEU A 57 6.34 8.78 -2.96
N LEU A 58 7.25 8.04 -3.60
CA LEU A 58 8.10 8.60 -4.65
C LEU A 58 7.29 9.03 -5.89
N ASN A 59 6.30 8.23 -6.29
CA ASN A 59 5.42 8.56 -7.42
C ASN A 59 4.62 9.83 -7.14
N ILE A 60 4.07 9.97 -5.94
CA ILE A 60 3.40 11.21 -5.49
C ILE A 60 4.37 12.40 -5.56
N ALA A 61 5.54 12.27 -4.93
CA ALA A 61 6.51 13.36 -4.85
C ALA A 61 6.96 13.82 -6.25
N ASN A 62 7.13 12.89 -7.20
CA ASN A 62 7.48 13.21 -8.58
C ASN A 62 6.32 13.90 -9.32
N LYS A 63 5.08 13.49 -9.07
CA LYS A 63 3.88 14.07 -9.72
C LYS A 63 3.68 15.54 -9.37
N TYR A 64 3.90 15.91 -8.11
CA TYR A 64 3.72 17.30 -7.64
C TYR A 64 4.96 18.19 -7.81
N ARG A 65 6.06 17.65 -8.36
CA ARG A 65 7.26 18.42 -8.71
C ARG A 65 7.20 19.00 -10.13
N GLN A 66 6.29 18.52 -10.98
CA GLN A 66 5.96 19.08 -12.30
C GLN A 66 4.93 20.19 -12.17
#